data_AF-A0A8J6PV84-F1
#
_entry.id   AF-A0A8J6PV84-F1
#
_cell.length_a   1.000
_cell.length_b   1.000
_cell.length_c   1.000
_cell.angle_alpha   90.00
_cell.angle_beta   90.00
_cell.angle_gamma   90.00
#
_symmetry.space_group_name_H-M   'P 1'
#
loop_
_entity.id
_entity.type
_entity.pdbx_description
1 polymer ?
#
loop_
_entity_poly.entity_id
_entity_poly.type
_entity_poly.pdbx_seq_one_letter_code
_entity_poly.pdbx_strand_id
1 'polypeptide(L)'
;MAKTIKLPFAGDMRSFRLGIGELREMQEKCNAGPATVLARLMSFQPQAADALRPRPENYQLGEADPDFIADQNIFALTRQIGGDWRVDDVREPIRLGLIGAGTTTTEAVGLVMRYIDQADEWTSNIGLSASILLHALMGEQDDKVGKSAAETTETKATGA
;
A
#
# COMPACT_ATOMS: atom_id res chain seq x y z
N MET A 1 -18.73 -5.23 -0.93
CA MET A 1 -17.61 -5.93 -0.26
C MET A 1 -16.40 -5.81 -1.16
N ALA A 2 -15.20 -5.48 -0.65
CA ALA A 2 -14.00 -5.45 -1.50
C ALA A 2 -13.77 -6.85 -2.11
N LYS A 3 -13.78 -6.94 -3.45
CA LYS A 3 -13.53 -8.17 -4.21
C LYS A 3 -12.06 -8.55 -4.17
N THR A 4 -11.76 -9.84 -4.35
CA THR A 4 -10.39 -10.35 -4.45
C THR A 4 -9.77 -10.04 -5.82
N ILE A 5 -8.45 -9.86 -5.85
CA ILE A 5 -7.62 -9.81 -7.06
C ILE A 5 -6.69 -11.03 -7.11
N LYS A 6 -6.44 -11.60 -8.29
CA LYS A 6 -5.53 -12.74 -8.47
C LYS A 6 -4.23 -12.29 -9.12
N LEU A 7 -3.10 -12.50 -8.44
CA LEU A 7 -1.77 -12.08 -8.89
C LEU A 7 -0.73 -13.18 -8.63
N PRO A 8 0.35 -13.26 -9.42
CA PRO A 8 1.43 -14.21 -9.19
C PRO A 8 2.25 -13.82 -7.94
N PHE A 9 2.50 -14.77 -7.05
CA PHE A 9 3.38 -14.60 -5.89
C PHE A 9 3.90 -15.96 -5.41
N ALA A 10 5.19 -16.02 -5.05
CA ALA A 10 5.83 -17.24 -4.53
C ALA A 10 5.70 -18.47 -5.46
N GLY A 11 5.66 -18.25 -6.78
CA GLY A 11 5.51 -19.30 -7.79
C GLY A 11 4.07 -19.72 -8.10
N ASP A 12 3.07 -19.18 -7.39
CA ASP A 12 1.66 -19.54 -7.55
C ASP A 12 0.79 -18.33 -7.90
N MET A 13 -0.37 -18.56 -8.52
CA MET A 13 -1.43 -17.54 -8.62
C MET A 13 -2.21 -17.48 -7.30
N ARG A 14 -2.07 -16.38 -6.57
CA ARG A 14 -2.69 -16.18 -5.25
C ARG A 14 -3.76 -15.10 -5.30
N SER A 15 -4.76 -15.25 -4.43
CA SER A 15 -5.81 -14.25 -4.27
C SER A 15 -5.44 -13.28 -3.15
N PHE A 16 -5.73 -12.00 -3.36
CA PHE A 16 -5.47 -10.92 -2.41
C PHE A 16 -6.72 -10.07 -2.23
N ARG A 17 -6.97 -9.60 -1.01
CA ARG A 17 -8.06 -8.68 -0.70
C ARG A 17 -7.73 -7.89 0.56
N LEU A 18 -7.71 -6.57 0.45
CA LEU A 18 -7.63 -5.66 1.60
C LEU A 18 -9.02 -5.13 1.90
N GLY A 19 -9.62 -5.58 3.00
CA GLY A 19 -10.82 -4.96 3.56
C GLY A 19 -10.47 -3.79 4.48
N ILE A 20 -11.48 -3.20 5.11
CA ILE A 20 -11.28 -2.04 5.98
C ILE A 20 -10.47 -2.37 7.24
N GLY A 21 -10.57 -3.59 7.76
CA GLY A 21 -9.80 -4.04 8.92
C GLY A 21 -8.32 -4.18 8.56
N GLU A 22 -8.04 -4.83 7.44
CA GLU A 22 -6.70 -5.00 6.89
C GLU A 22 -6.05 -3.66 6.56
N LEU A 23 -6.79 -2.72 5.97
CA LEU A 23 -6.28 -1.37 5.69
C LEU A 23 -5.97 -0.57 6.97
N ARG A 24 -6.71 -0.78 8.07
CA ARG A 24 -6.42 -0.14 9.36
C ARG A 24 -5.13 -0.70 9.96
N GLU A 25 -5.00 -2.02 10.01
CA GLU A 25 -3.78 -2.67 10.51
C GLU A 25 -2.54 -2.27 9.69
N MET A 26 -2.66 -2.23 8.36
CA MET A 26 -1.58 -1.78 7.48
C MET A 26 -1.16 -0.33 7.78
N GLN A 27 -2.11 0.58 8.01
CA GLN A 27 -1.80 1.97 8.35
C GLN A 27 -0.98 2.09 9.64
N GLU A 28 -1.32 1.28 10.65
CA GLU A 28 -0.57 1.23 11.92
C GLU A 28 0.85 0.72 11.70
N LYS A 29 1.02 -0.34 10.89
CA LYS A 29 2.33 -0.93 10.60
C LYS A 29 3.22 -0.04 9.74
N CYS A 30 2.66 0.59 8.71
CA CYS A 30 3.38 1.48 7.80
C CYS A 30 3.55 2.91 8.35
N ASN A 31 2.82 3.24 9.43
CA ASN A 31 2.67 4.61 9.95
C ASN A 31 2.32 5.61 8.84
N ALA A 32 1.39 5.22 7.95
CA ALA A 32 1.00 5.98 6.77
C ALA A 32 -0.37 5.53 6.22
N GLY A 33 -1.11 6.47 5.64
CA GLY A 33 -2.39 6.18 4.96
C GLY A 33 -2.22 5.33 3.69
N PRO A 34 -3.25 4.59 3.23
CA PRO A 34 -3.13 3.69 2.07
C PRO A 34 -2.73 4.41 0.78
N ALA A 35 -3.28 5.61 0.53
CA ALA A 35 -2.91 6.42 -0.63
C ALA A 35 -1.46 6.91 -0.56
N THR A 36 -0.96 7.19 0.65
CA THR A 36 0.45 7.55 0.88
C THR A 36 1.37 6.36 0.63
N VAL A 37 1.02 5.17 1.13
CA VAL A 37 1.79 3.93 0.86
C VAL A 37 1.79 3.62 -0.63
N LEU A 38 0.65 3.75 -1.32
CA LEU A 38 0.57 3.56 -2.76
C LEU A 38 1.44 4.59 -3.52
N ALA A 39 1.35 5.88 -3.16
CA ALA A 39 2.16 6.92 -3.78
C ALA A 39 3.66 6.68 -3.59
N ARG A 40 4.07 6.21 -2.41
CA ARG A 40 5.42 5.72 -2.14
C ARG A 40 5.77 4.60 -3.11
N LEU A 41 4.99 3.52 -3.16
CA LEU A 41 5.27 2.38 -4.03
C LEU A 41 5.37 2.74 -5.52
N MET A 42 4.57 3.71 -5.97
CA MET A 42 4.53 4.17 -7.36
C MET A 42 5.59 5.21 -7.72
N SER A 43 6.22 5.88 -6.75
CA SER A 43 7.24 6.90 -7.03
C SER A 43 8.58 6.32 -7.49
N PHE A 44 8.75 5.00 -7.46
CA PHE A 44 9.98 4.29 -7.87
C PHE A 44 11.25 4.87 -7.22
N GLN A 45 11.16 5.39 -5.99
CA GLN A 45 12.32 5.85 -5.20
C GLN A 45 12.59 4.87 -4.05
N PRO A 46 13.14 3.67 -4.31
CA PRO A 46 13.24 2.63 -3.30
C PRO A 46 14.19 3.00 -2.14
N GLN A 47 15.11 3.95 -2.35
CA GLN A 47 16.01 4.46 -1.31
C GLN A 47 16.26 5.96 -1.47
N ALA A 48 15.44 6.79 -0.83
CA ALA A 48 15.84 8.18 -0.52
C ALA A 48 16.95 8.25 0.56
N ALA A 49 17.60 7.12 0.88
CA ALA A 49 18.85 7.10 1.65
C ALA A 49 20.02 7.66 0.83
N ASP A 50 19.98 7.51 -0.50
CA ASP A 50 21.04 7.96 -1.42
C ASP A 50 20.82 9.38 -1.97
N ALA A 51 19.61 9.93 -1.79
CA ALA A 51 19.41 11.38 -1.90
C ALA A 51 20.12 12.01 -0.70
N LEU A 52 21.36 12.44 -0.89
CA LEU A 52 22.12 13.08 0.17
C LEU A 52 21.38 14.34 0.61
N ARG A 53 21.10 14.44 1.92
CA ARG A 53 20.63 15.69 2.52
C ARG A 53 21.61 16.81 2.09
N PRO A 54 21.11 17.91 1.50
CA PRO A 54 21.92 19.09 1.23
C PRO A 54 22.67 19.49 2.51
N ARG A 55 23.99 19.61 2.43
CA ARG A 55 24.82 20.07 3.54
C ARG A 55 25.24 21.50 3.25
N PRO A 56 25.05 22.46 4.18
CA PRO A 56 25.46 23.85 3.96
C PRO A 56 26.92 23.99 3.50
N GLU A 57 27.79 23.09 3.98
CA GLU A 57 29.21 22.99 3.62
C GLU A 57 29.49 22.83 2.13
N ASN A 58 28.52 22.34 1.34
CA ASN A 58 28.65 22.13 -0.10
C ASN A 58 28.27 23.36 -0.93
N TYR A 59 27.82 24.46 -0.29
CA TYR A 59 27.28 25.64 -0.95
C TYR A 59 28.11 26.88 -0.61
N GLN A 60 28.22 27.82 -1.56
CA GLN A 60 29.15 28.94 -1.46
C GLN A 60 28.78 29.91 -0.33
N LEU A 61 27.48 30.05 -0.05
CA LEU A 61 26.96 30.92 1.00
C LEU A 61 26.39 30.14 2.21
N GLY A 62 26.65 28.84 2.30
CA GLY A 62 26.14 28.01 3.39
C GLY A 62 24.61 28.00 3.47
N GLU A 63 24.06 28.19 4.66
CA GLU A 63 22.59 28.17 4.89
C GLU A 63 21.84 29.33 4.21
N ALA A 64 22.53 30.43 3.90
CA ALA A 64 21.94 31.58 3.22
C ALA A 64 21.97 31.45 1.69
N ASP A 65 22.55 30.37 1.15
CA ASP A 65 22.65 30.13 -0.28
C ASP A 65 21.25 29.82 -0.86
N PRO A 66 20.79 30.57 -1.88
CA PRO A 66 19.50 30.30 -2.51
C PRO A 66 19.38 28.88 -3.07
N ASP A 67 20.49 28.31 -3.57
CA ASP A 67 20.50 26.96 -4.12
C ASP A 67 20.42 25.92 -2.99
N PHE A 68 21.06 26.16 -1.85
CA PHE A 68 20.90 25.33 -0.65
C PHE A 68 19.44 25.33 -0.16
N ILE A 69 18.81 26.50 -0.09
CA ILE A 69 17.42 26.63 0.36
C ILE A 69 16.48 25.91 -0.63
N ALA A 70 16.69 26.07 -1.93
CA ALA A 70 15.91 25.39 -2.96
C ALA A 70 16.08 23.87 -2.88
N ASP A 71 17.31 23.37 -2.82
CA ASP A 71 17.62 21.95 -2.71
C ASP A 71 17.12 21.35 -1.40
N GLN A 72 17.21 22.09 -0.29
CA GLN A 72 16.68 21.66 1.01
C GLN A 72 15.16 21.58 0.97
N ASN A 73 14.48 22.52 0.32
CA ASN A 73 13.02 22.49 0.15
C ASN A 73 12.57 21.37 -0.78
N ILE A 74 13.28 21.12 -1.88
CA ILE A 74 13.03 20.00 -2.78
C ILE A 74 13.31 18.67 -2.06
N PHE A 75 14.43 18.56 -1.34
CA PHE A 75 14.76 17.41 -0.52
C PHE A 75 13.68 17.18 0.54
N ALA A 76 13.23 18.20 1.26
CA ALA A 76 12.15 18.08 2.24
C ALA A 76 10.82 17.67 1.60
N LEU A 77 10.44 18.27 0.46
CA LEU A 77 9.22 17.94 -0.27
C LEU A 77 9.23 16.49 -0.75
N THR A 78 10.30 16.08 -1.43
CA THR A 78 10.48 14.72 -1.95
C THR A 78 10.66 13.69 -0.84
N ARG A 79 11.30 14.05 0.29
CA ARG A 79 11.43 13.19 1.47
C ARG A 79 10.09 13.02 2.20
N GLN A 80 9.24 14.04 2.25
CA GLN A 80 7.90 13.93 2.84
C GLN A 80 6.92 13.18 1.92
N ILE A 81 7.07 13.29 0.60
CA ILE A 81 6.23 12.58 -0.37
C ILE A 81 6.69 11.10 -0.53
N GLY A 82 7.99 10.84 -0.60
CA GLY A 82 8.55 9.50 -0.90
C GLY A 82 9.59 8.96 0.09
N GLY A 83 10.13 9.79 0.97
CA GLY A 83 11.37 9.50 1.71
C GLY A 83 11.21 8.90 3.09
N ASP A 84 10.50 7.80 3.22
CA ASP A 84 10.73 6.79 4.25
C ASP A 84 10.10 5.51 3.72
N TRP A 85 10.60 5.03 2.58
CA TRP A 85 10.23 3.72 2.09
C TRP A 85 10.64 2.68 3.11
N ARG A 86 9.67 1.91 3.58
CA ARG A 86 9.88 0.82 4.55
C ARG A 86 9.64 -0.50 3.85
N VAL A 87 10.36 -1.54 4.27
CA VAL A 87 10.06 -2.92 3.84
C VAL A 87 8.58 -3.25 4.11
N ASP A 88 8.02 -2.71 5.19
CA ASP A 88 6.62 -2.85 5.56
C ASP A 88 5.65 -2.31 4.50
N ASP A 89 6.02 -1.28 3.73
CA ASP A 89 5.20 -0.76 2.62
C ASP A 89 5.02 -1.79 1.50
N VAL A 90 5.93 -2.78 1.39
CA VAL A 90 5.80 -3.92 0.48
C VAL A 90 5.21 -5.14 1.20
N ARG A 91 5.71 -5.43 2.41
CA ARG A 91 5.36 -6.62 3.19
C ARG A 91 3.90 -6.64 3.63
N GLU A 92 3.39 -5.54 4.15
CA GLU A 92 2.08 -5.53 4.82
C GLU A 92 0.90 -5.62 3.85
N PRO A 93 0.89 -4.91 2.70
CA PRO A 93 -0.16 -5.11 1.71
C PRO A 93 -0.26 -6.55 1.19
N ILE A 94 0.88 -7.22 1.03
CA ILE A 94 0.94 -8.62 0.58
C ILE A 94 0.43 -9.55 1.70
N ARG A 95 0.97 -9.42 2.92
CA ARG A 95 0.58 -10.24 4.08
C ARG A 95 -0.91 -10.13 4.36
N LEU A 96 -1.41 -8.91 4.49
CA LEU A 96 -2.80 -8.62 4.84
C LEU A 96 -3.73 -8.91 3.66
N GLY A 97 -3.27 -8.72 2.43
CA GLY A 97 -4.01 -9.10 1.23
C GLY A 97 -4.27 -10.61 1.17
N LEU A 98 -3.27 -11.44 1.48
CA LEU A 98 -3.43 -12.89 1.55
C LEU A 98 -4.43 -13.30 2.63
N ILE A 99 -4.30 -12.73 3.83
CA ILE A 99 -5.19 -13.00 4.97
C ILE A 99 -6.64 -12.62 4.63
N GLY A 100 -6.84 -11.41 4.11
CA GLY A 100 -8.17 -10.93 3.74
C GLY A 100 -8.81 -11.72 2.59
N ALA A 101 -8.02 -12.46 1.81
CA ALA A 101 -8.51 -13.40 0.79
C ALA A 101 -8.74 -14.83 1.31
N GLY A 102 -8.51 -15.11 2.59
CA GLY A 102 -8.76 -16.40 3.24
C GLY A 102 -7.51 -17.27 3.46
N THR A 103 -6.31 -16.78 3.14
CA THR A 103 -5.06 -17.47 3.49
C THR A 103 -4.88 -17.45 5.01
N THR A 104 -4.40 -18.54 5.61
CA THR A 104 -4.17 -18.57 7.05
C THR A 104 -3.07 -17.58 7.46
N THR A 105 -3.16 -17.00 8.67
CA THR A 105 -2.15 -16.06 9.18
C THR A 105 -0.74 -16.66 9.17
N THR A 106 -0.60 -17.92 9.59
CA THR A 106 0.69 -18.63 9.62
C THR A 106 1.28 -18.80 8.23
N GLU A 107 0.47 -19.17 7.24
CA GLU A 107 0.92 -19.31 5.85
C GLU A 107 1.32 -17.95 5.28
N ALA A 108 0.51 -16.91 5.47
CA ALA A 108 0.82 -15.57 4.97
C ALA A 108 2.13 -15.01 5.55
N VAL A 109 2.36 -15.21 6.86
CA VAL A 109 3.63 -14.84 7.53
C VAL A 109 4.79 -15.64 6.96
N GLY A 110 4.64 -16.96 6.78
CA GLY A 110 5.68 -17.81 6.20
C GLY A 110 6.08 -17.40 4.79
N LEU A 111 5.10 -17.06 3.94
CA LEU A 111 5.33 -16.59 2.57
C LEU A 111 6.09 -15.27 2.56
N VAL A 112 5.64 -14.28 3.33
CA VAL A 112 6.28 -12.97 3.37
C VAL A 112 7.68 -13.04 3.99
N MET A 113 7.87 -13.86 5.02
CA MET A 113 9.20 -14.11 5.59
C MET A 113 10.17 -14.64 4.54
N ARG A 114 9.73 -15.62 3.73
CA ARG A 114 10.59 -16.27 2.74
C ARG A 114 10.84 -15.42 1.50
N TYR A 115 9.81 -14.74 0.98
CA TYR A 115 9.86 -14.07 -0.33
C TYR A 115 10.04 -12.55 -0.24
N ILE A 116 10.07 -11.98 0.97
CA ILE A 116 10.31 -10.56 1.21
C ILE A 116 11.41 -10.38 2.27
N ASP A 117 11.21 -10.85 3.51
CA ASP A 117 12.16 -10.57 4.60
C ASP A 117 13.53 -11.26 4.40
N GLN A 118 13.54 -12.45 3.81
CA GLN A 118 14.75 -13.27 3.59
C GLN A 118 15.15 -13.37 2.11
N ALA A 119 14.46 -12.66 1.21
CA ALA A 119 14.73 -12.74 -0.22
C ALA A 119 15.78 -11.72 -0.66
N ASP A 120 16.76 -12.17 -1.44
CA ASP A 120 17.79 -11.29 -2.03
C ASP A 120 17.17 -10.25 -2.99
N GLU A 121 16.03 -10.59 -3.62
CA GLU A 121 15.34 -9.75 -4.61
C GLU A 121 13.91 -9.37 -4.17
N TRP A 122 13.76 -8.98 -2.89
CA TRP A 122 12.45 -8.62 -2.33
C TRP A 122 11.76 -7.45 -3.05
N THR A 123 12.54 -6.56 -3.68
CA THR A 123 12.07 -5.39 -4.44
C THR A 123 11.23 -5.77 -5.65
N SER A 124 11.40 -6.97 -6.22
CA SER A 124 10.56 -7.45 -7.33
C SER A 124 9.07 -7.60 -6.94
N ASN A 125 8.75 -7.54 -5.64
CA ASN A 125 7.37 -7.53 -5.13
C ASN A 125 6.75 -6.12 -4.99
N ILE A 126 7.47 -5.04 -5.33
CA ILE A 126 6.94 -3.66 -5.27
C ILE A 126 5.68 -3.54 -6.13
N GLY A 127 5.73 -4.00 -7.37
CA GLY A 127 4.60 -3.94 -8.30
C GLY A 127 3.40 -4.76 -7.84
N LEU A 128 3.66 -5.90 -7.18
CA LEU A 128 2.62 -6.73 -6.55
C LEU A 128 1.92 -5.96 -5.43
N SER A 129 2.69 -5.39 -4.49
CA SER A 129 2.14 -4.59 -3.38
C SER A 129 1.32 -3.40 -3.89
N ALA A 130 1.86 -2.64 -4.86
CA ALA A 130 1.17 -1.51 -5.47
C ALA A 130 -0.15 -1.92 -6.13
N SER A 131 -0.16 -3.06 -6.83
CA SER A 131 -1.37 -3.59 -7.49
C SER A 131 -2.46 -3.96 -6.49
N ILE A 132 -2.08 -4.57 -5.36
CA ILE A 132 -3.02 -4.93 -4.29
C ILE A 132 -3.64 -3.66 -3.67
N LEU A 133 -2.82 -2.65 -3.38
CA LEU A 133 -3.28 -1.38 -2.81
C LEU A 133 -4.15 -0.58 -3.79
N LEU A 134 -3.74 -0.50 -5.06
CA LEU A 134 -4.49 0.18 -6.10
C LEU A 134 -5.88 -0.45 -6.26
N HIS A 135 -5.96 -1.78 -6.30
CA HIS A 135 -7.22 -2.50 -6.36
C HIS A 135 -8.12 -2.22 -5.15
N ALA A 136 -7.54 -2.17 -3.96
CA ALA A 136 -8.28 -1.86 -2.74
C ALA A 136 -8.83 -0.43 -2.70
N LEU A 137 -8.12 0.54 -3.28
CA LEU A 137 -8.48 1.96 -3.24
C LEU A 137 -9.41 2.38 -4.37
N MET A 138 -9.19 1.85 -5.58
CA MET A 138 -9.95 2.25 -6.76
C MET A 138 -11.24 1.43 -6.92
N GLY A 139 -11.31 0.24 -6.32
CA GLY A 139 -12.38 -0.71 -6.63
C GLY A 139 -12.32 -1.18 -8.08
N GLU A 140 -13.28 -2.00 -8.49
CA GLU A 140 -13.44 -2.42 -9.88
C GLU A 140 -14.36 -1.40 -10.59
N GLN A 141 -14.03 -1.01 -11.82
CA GLN A 141 -14.78 0.02 -12.58
C GLN A 141 -16.23 -0.40 -12.92
N ASP A 142 -16.58 -1.67 -12.66
CA ASP A 142 -17.82 -2.34 -13.12
C ASP A 142 -18.89 -2.52 -12.02
N ASP A 143 -18.78 -1.83 -10.88
CA ASP A 143 -19.89 -1.75 -9.93
C ASP A 143 -21.05 -0.96 -10.57
N LYS A 144 -22.06 -1.66 -11.09
CA LYS A 144 -23.33 -1.04 -11.52
C LYS A 144 -23.89 -0.20 -10.38
N VAL A 145 -23.86 1.13 -10.54
CA VAL A 145 -24.45 2.07 -9.59
C VAL A 145 -25.97 1.91 -9.61
N GLY A 146 -26.53 1.42 -8.50
CA GLY A 146 -27.98 1.34 -8.25
C GLY A 146 -28.27 0.49 -7.02
N LYS A 147 -29.04 1.02 -6.05
CA LYS A 147 -29.58 0.18 -4.96
C LYS A 147 -30.49 -0.87 -5.57
N SER A 148 -30.28 -2.15 -5.26
CA SER A 148 -31.27 -3.20 -5.50
C SER A 148 -32.60 -2.74 -4.89
N ALA A 149 -33.69 -2.86 -5.64
CA ALA A 149 -35.02 -2.50 -5.14
C ALA A 149 -35.27 -3.22 -3.81
N ALA A 150 -35.75 -2.47 -2.81
CA ALA A 150 -36.12 -3.04 -1.53
C ALA A 150 -37.16 -4.14 -1.76
N GLU A 151 -36.88 -5.35 -1.26
CA GLU A 151 -37.80 -6.46 -1.30
C GLU A 151 -39.00 -6.09 -0.41
N THR A 152 -40.15 -5.79 -1.04
CA THR A 152 -41.40 -5.55 -0.32
C THR A 152 -41.82 -6.85 0.36
N THR A 153 -41.67 -6.89 1.68
CA THR A 153 -42.21 -7.98 2.50
C THR A 153 -43.71 -7.73 2.64
N GLU A 154 -44.55 -8.60 2.07
CA GLU A 154 -45.98 -8.58 2.32
C GLU A 154 -46.26 -9.07 3.75
N THR A 155 -46.68 -8.15 4.62
CA THR A 155 -47.23 -8.49 5.93
C THR A 155 -48.60 -9.14 5.72
N LYS A 156 -48.70 -10.46 5.89
CA LYS A 156 -50.00 -11.12 6.00
C LYS A 156 -50.73 -10.62 7.24
N ALA A 157 -51.88 -9.97 7.04
CA ALA A 157 -52.82 -9.66 8.10
C ALA A 157 -53.46 -10.96 8.60
N THR A 158 -53.26 -11.29 9.87
CA THR A 158 -53.98 -12.35 10.57
C THR A 158 -55.38 -11.83 10.90
N GLY A 159 -56.41 -12.46 10.33
CA GLY A 159 -57.82 -12.11 10.54
C GLY A 159 -58.31 -12.37 11.96
N ALA A 160 -59.34 -11.61 12.34
CA ALA A 160 -60.17 -11.79 13.53
C ALA A 160 -61.41 -12.64 13.23
#